data_AF-A0A0A7LQ52-F1
#
_entry.id   AF-A0A0A7LQ52-F1
#
_cell.length_a   1.000
_cell.length_b   1.000
_cell.length_c   1.000
_cell.angle_alpha   90.00
_cell.angle_beta   90.00
_cell.angle_gamma   90.00
#
_symmetry.space_group_name_H-M   'P 1'
#
loop_
_entity.id
_entity.type
_entity.pdbx_description
1 polymer ?
#
loop_
_entity_poly.entity_id
_entity_poly.type
_entity_poly.pdbx_seq_one_letter_code
_entity_poly.pdbx_strand_id
1 'polypeptide(L)'
;MESFKSLLLGITLTGTLLAGCKEEKAAPAQDYVVFGWYHNECQGESCIEIFKIDTQSAQLYEDTQDKNPAGTTPYEGTYVIKSQAQYNQVQTLPQQLPAQLLTQPSGLVIGSPDFADGGGYYVEVSTKGERKFWLIDRQKGNLPTYLHAFADELDAKITSLQ
;
A
#
# COMPACT_ATOMS: atom_id res chain seq x y z
N MET A 1 17.48 -42.50 73.49
CA MET A 1 18.13 -41.39 72.77
C MET A 1 17.82 -41.57 71.30
N GLU A 2 16.84 -40.81 70.82
CA GLU A 2 17.03 -39.67 69.88
C GLU A 2 17.01 -40.17 68.42
N SER A 3 15.83 -40.24 67.79
CA SER A 3 15.27 -39.19 66.92
C SER A 3 15.96 -39.14 65.54
N PHE A 4 15.38 -39.83 64.55
CA PHE A 4 15.78 -39.68 63.15
C PHE A 4 14.87 -38.64 62.49
N LYS A 5 15.46 -37.47 62.18
CA LYS A 5 14.81 -36.28 61.61
C LYS A 5 14.26 -36.55 60.21
N SER A 6 13.00 -36.15 60.00
CA SER A 6 12.42 -35.80 58.70
C SER A 6 13.24 -34.71 58.01
N LEU A 7 13.43 -34.76 56.68
CA LEU A 7 13.27 -33.57 55.84
C LEU A 7 13.28 -33.82 54.31
N LEU A 8 12.14 -33.46 53.71
CA LEU A 8 11.89 -32.84 52.40
C LEU A 8 12.14 -33.62 51.08
N LEU A 9 11.01 -34.08 50.55
CA LEU A 9 10.69 -34.31 49.15
C LEU A 9 10.76 -32.97 48.38
N GLY A 10 11.73 -32.80 47.48
CA GLY A 10 11.82 -31.65 46.59
C GLY A 10 11.00 -31.88 45.31
N ILE A 11 9.77 -31.37 45.25
CA ILE A 11 8.98 -31.29 44.01
C ILE A 11 9.39 -30.00 43.29
N THR A 12 10.16 -30.12 42.22
CA THR A 12 10.52 -29.00 41.35
C THR A 12 9.37 -28.76 40.35
N LEU A 13 8.49 -27.81 40.68
CA LEU A 13 7.42 -27.34 39.80
C LEU A 13 8.03 -26.44 38.71
N THR A 14 8.32 -27.04 37.55
CA THR A 14 8.83 -26.30 36.40
C THR A 14 7.65 -25.57 35.75
N GLY A 15 7.56 -24.26 35.99
CA GLY A 15 6.53 -23.40 35.41
C GLY A 15 6.73 -23.25 33.91
N THR A 16 5.84 -23.85 33.13
CA THR A 16 5.73 -23.64 31.69
C THR A 16 5.19 -22.23 31.44
N LEU A 17 6.07 -21.31 31.05
CA LEU A 17 5.69 -19.99 30.56
C LEU A 17 4.99 -20.16 29.21
N LEU A 18 3.66 -20.11 29.21
CA LEU A 18 2.87 -19.92 28.00
C LEU A 18 3.10 -18.49 27.52
N ALA A 19 4.03 -18.31 26.59
CA ALA A 19 4.12 -17.09 25.79
C ALA A 19 2.89 -17.03 24.89
N GLY A 20 1.87 -16.30 25.33
CA GLY A 20 0.71 -15.98 24.50
C GLY A 20 1.13 -15.06 23.35
N CYS A 21 1.39 -15.64 22.18
CA CYS A 21 1.42 -14.87 20.94
C CYS A 21 0.01 -14.35 20.70
N LYS A 22 -0.20 -13.04 20.84
CA LYS A 22 -1.37 -12.39 20.24
C LYS A 22 -1.20 -12.56 18.73
N GLU A 23 -2.06 -13.36 18.11
CA GLU A 23 -2.26 -13.27 16.67
C GLU A 23 -2.84 -11.88 16.39
N GLU A 24 -1.98 -10.94 16.01
CA GLU A 24 -2.43 -9.74 15.35
C GLU A 24 -3.02 -10.18 14.01
N LYS A 25 -4.33 -9.97 13.86
CA LYS A 25 -5.06 -10.36 12.66
C LYS A 25 -4.49 -9.53 11.50
N ALA A 26 -3.57 -10.12 10.74
CA ALA A 26 -2.94 -9.47 9.61
C ALA A 26 -4.03 -8.95 8.65
N ALA A 27 -3.89 -7.72 8.18
CA ALA A 27 -4.74 -7.21 7.12
C ALA A 27 -4.66 -8.18 5.93
N PRO A 28 -5.78 -8.45 5.23
CA PRO A 28 -5.74 -9.30 4.05
C PRO A 28 -4.76 -8.73 3.03
N ALA A 29 -3.89 -9.58 2.50
CA ALA A 29 -2.95 -9.19 1.46
C ALA A 29 -3.71 -8.73 0.20
N GLN A 30 -3.24 -7.66 -0.42
CA GLN A 30 -3.80 -7.16 -1.68
C GLN A 30 -3.41 -8.11 -2.82
N ASP A 31 -4.35 -8.43 -3.71
CA ASP A 31 -4.09 -9.19 -4.94
C ASP A 31 -3.25 -8.36 -5.93
N TYR A 32 -3.54 -7.06 -6.00
CA TYR A 32 -2.74 -6.10 -6.73
C TYR A 32 -2.90 -4.69 -6.17
N VAL A 33 -1.98 -3.82 -6.56
CA VAL A 33 -2.04 -2.37 -6.35
C VAL A 33 -1.85 -1.68 -7.70
N VAL A 34 -2.75 -0.76 -8.05
CA VAL A 34 -2.54 0.18 -9.15
C VAL A 34 -2.14 1.52 -8.54
N PHE A 35 -1.10 2.14 -9.06
CA PHE A 35 -0.60 3.41 -8.56
C PHE A 35 -0.04 4.25 -9.70
N GLY A 36 0.00 5.56 -9.54
CA GLY A 36 0.56 6.42 -10.55
C GLY A 36 0.25 7.89 -10.31
N TRP A 37 0.66 8.73 -11.25
CA TRP A 37 0.25 10.13 -11.28
C TRP A 37 -0.51 10.45 -12.56
N TYR A 38 -1.24 11.55 -12.49
CA TYR A 38 -1.85 12.19 -13.64
C TYR A 38 -1.70 13.71 -13.48
N HIS A 39 -1.59 14.39 -14.60
CA HIS A 39 -1.50 15.85 -14.69
C HIS A 39 -2.61 16.36 -15.63
N ASN A 40 -3.40 17.34 -15.18
CA ASN A 40 -4.49 17.88 -16.00
C ASN A 40 -3.96 18.85 -17.08
N GLU A 41 -2.87 19.56 -16.78
CA GLU A 41 -2.13 20.37 -17.76
C GLU A 41 -0.68 19.88 -17.89
N CYS A 42 -0.44 19.05 -18.90
CA CYS A 42 0.90 18.59 -19.24
C CYS A 42 1.01 18.27 -20.74
N GLN A 43 2.23 18.38 -21.29
CA GLN A 43 2.56 17.96 -22.66
C GLN A 43 3.65 16.88 -22.64
N GLY A 44 3.38 15.77 -23.33
CA GLY A 44 4.29 14.63 -23.45
C GLY A 44 3.67 13.33 -22.94
N GLU A 45 4.41 12.23 -23.07
CA GLU A 45 3.96 10.90 -22.63
C GLU A 45 3.87 10.83 -21.09
N SER A 46 4.76 11.53 -20.38
CA SER A 46 4.88 11.46 -18.93
C SER A 46 3.80 12.17 -18.12
N CYS A 47 2.73 12.62 -18.76
CA CYS A 47 1.64 13.34 -18.13
C CYS A 47 0.75 12.44 -17.29
N ILE A 48 0.64 11.18 -17.68
CA ILE A 48 -0.15 10.18 -16.97
C ILE A 48 0.69 8.92 -16.98
N GLU A 49 1.05 8.45 -15.79
CA GLU A 49 1.95 7.31 -15.62
C GLU A 49 1.30 6.39 -14.60
N ILE A 50 0.61 5.37 -15.07
CA ILE A 50 -0.14 4.43 -14.24
C ILE A 50 0.49 3.04 -14.32
N PHE A 51 0.77 2.47 -13.16
CA PHE A 51 1.41 1.18 -13.02
C PHE A 51 0.54 0.22 -12.20
N LYS A 52 0.74 -1.08 -12.42
CA LYS A 52 0.12 -2.16 -11.65
C LYS A 52 1.15 -3.12 -11.10
N ILE A 53 1.14 -3.30 -9.79
CA ILE A 53 1.88 -4.36 -9.10
C ILE A 53 0.92 -5.52 -8.89
N ASP A 54 1.20 -6.65 -9.53
CA ASP A 54 0.56 -7.93 -9.20
C ASP A 54 1.40 -8.61 -8.11
N THR A 55 0.81 -8.77 -6.92
CA THR A 55 1.53 -9.31 -5.75
C THR A 55 1.67 -10.83 -5.83
N GLN A 56 0.80 -11.50 -6.59
CA GLN A 56 0.80 -12.95 -6.72
C GLN A 56 1.84 -13.41 -7.73
N SER A 57 1.97 -12.70 -8.86
CA SER A 57 2.96 -13.01 -9.90
C SER A 57 4.30 -12.28 -9.71
N ALA A 58 4.39 -11.37 -8.74
CA ALA A 58 5.57 -10.54 -8.49
C ALA A 58 6.01 -9.75 -9.76
N GLN A 59 5.04 -9.16 -10.44
CA GLN A 59 5.25 -8.44 -11.70
C GLN A 59 4.77 -6.99 -11.59
N LEU A 60 5.49 -6.13 -12.32
CA LEU A 60 5.11 -4.74 -12.55
C LEU A 60 4.64 -4.60 -13.99
N TYR A 61 3.57 -3.84 -14.16
CA TYR A 61 3.05 -3.45 -15.46
C TYR A 61 2.87 -1.94 -15.54
N GLU A 62 2.95 -1.40 -16.74
CA GLU A 62 2.62 -0.01 -17.06
C GLU A 62 1.42 0.01 -17.99
N ASP A 63 0.49 0.92 -17.74
CA ASP A 63 -0.60 1.21 -18.65
C ASP A 63 -0.08 1.93 -19.90
N THR A 64 -0.63 1.63 -21.07
CA THR A 64 -0.22 2.27 -22.34
C THR A 64 -1.29 3.21 -22.90
N GLN A 65 -2.34 3.51 -22.13
CA GLN A 65 -3.47 4.31 -22.60
C GLN A 65 -3.43 5.74 -22.10
N ASP A 66 -2.67 6.00 -21.02
CA ASP A 66 -2.46 7.33 -20.42
C ASP A 66 -3.78 8.08 -20.23
N LYS A 67 -4.79 7.37 -19.73
CA LYS A 67 -6.12 7.94 -19.52
C LYS A 67 -6.16 8.64 -18.18
N ASN A 68 -6.82 9.79 -18.13
CA ASN A 68 -7.03 10.45 -16.86
C ASN A 68 -7.97 9.58 -15.98
N PRO A 69 -7.61 9.26 -14.73
CA PRO A 69 -8.45 8.47 -13.86
C PRO A 69 -9.83 9.09 -13.62
N ALA A 70 -10.87 8.28 -13.70
CA ALA A 70 -12.22 8.71 -13.37
C ALA A 70 -12.42 8.78 -11.85
N GLY A 71 -13.11 9.81 -11.34
CA GLY A 71 -13.48 9.93 -9.94
C GLY A 71 -14.63 8.99 -9.49
N THR A 72 -15.26 8.28 -10.42
CA THR A 72 -16.50 7.52 -10.17
C THR A 72 -16.34 6.01 -10.35
N THR A 73 -15.31 5.56 -11.04
CA THR A 73 -15.06 4.15 -11.33
C THR A 73 -13.58 3.81 -11.18
N PRO A 74 -13.24 2.56 -10.80
CA PRO A 74 -11.86 2.08 -10.83
C PRO A 74 -11.20 2.24 -12.21
N TYR A 75 -9.87 2.25 -12.24
CA TYR A 75 -9.11 2.52 -13.46
C TYR A 75 -9.12 1.32 -14.41
N GLU A 76 -9.36 1.57 -15.69
CA GLU A 76 -9.38 0.55 -16.74
C GLU A 76 -8.26 0.80 -17.74
N GLY A 77 -7.12 0.18 -17.49
CA GLY A 77 -5.89 0.30 -18.31
C GLY A 77 -5.63 -0.91 -19.21
N THR A 78 -4.74 -0.74 -20.18
CA THR A 78 -4.08 -1.80 -20.96
C THR A 78 -2.63 -1.90 -20.56
N TYR A 79 -2.29 -3.04 -19.96
CA TYR A 79 -1.03 -3.19 -19.23
C TYR A 79 0.02 -3.95 -20.05
N VAL A 80 1.24 -3.42 -20.10
CA VAL A 80 2.43 -4.09 -20.62
C VAL A 80 3.42 -4.38 -19.49
N ILE A 81 4.07 -5.53 -19.54
CA ILE A 81 5.01 -5.96 -18.50
C ILE A 81 6.27 -5.10 -18.49
N LYS A 82 6.74 -4.71 -17.30
CA LYS A 82 8.00 -4.00 -17.07
C LYS A 82 9.09 -4.95 -16.61
N SER A 83 10.32 -4.44 -16.57
CA SER A 83 11.47 -5.25 -16.18
C SER A 83 11.43 -5.66 -14.70
N GLN A 84 12.09 -6.77 -14.36
CA GLN A 84 12.25 -7.18 -12.97
C GLN A 84 12.99 -6.13 -12.13
N ALA A 85 13.94 -5.40 -12.74
CA ALA A 85 14.66 -4.32 -12.08
C ALA A 85 13.71 -3.19 -11.63
N GLN A 86 12.76 -2.81 -12.49
CA GLN A 86 11.72 -1.84 -12.16
C GLN A 86 10.74 -2.37 -11.11
N TYR A 87 10.31 -3.63 -11.20
CA TYR A 87 9.51 -4.25 -10.14
C TYR A 87 10.20 -4.17 -8.77
N ASN A 88 11.49 -4.50 -8.71
CA ASN A 88 12.25 -4.49 -7.46
C ASN A 88 12.31 -3.10 -6.80
N GLN A 89 12.15 -2.02 -7.57
CA GLN A 89 12.08 -0.66 -7.03
C GLN A 89 10.79 -0.41 -6.26
N VAL A 90 9.67 -1.02 -6.68
CA VAL A 90 8.32 -0.68 -6.20
C VAL A 90 7.61 -1.79 -5.42
N GLN A 91 8.17 -3.00 -5.37
CA GLN A 91 7.54 -4.18 -4.77
C GLN A 91 7.13 -4.03 -3.29
N THR A 92 7.68 -3.04 -2.58
CA THR A 92 7.35 -2.74 -1.17
C THR A 92 6.14 -1.81 -1.00
N LEU A 93 5.65 -1.20 -2.09
CA LEU A 93 4.57 -0.23 -2.05
C LEU A 93 3.25 -0.80 -1.48
N PRO A 94 2.85 -2.05 -1.78
CA PRO A 94 1.64 -2.64 -1.18
C PRO A 94 1.69 -2.68 0.36
N GLN A 95 2.86 -2.87 0.97
CA GLN A 95 3.01 -2.92 2.42
C GLN A 95 3.09 -1.51 3.06
N GLN A 96 3.26 -0.47 2.25
CA GLN A 96 3.36 0.93 2.70
C GLN A 96 2.01 1.67 2.66
N LEU A 97 0.94 1.03 2.17
CA LEU A 97 -0.40 1.58 2.16
C LEU A 97 -0.86 1.94 3.59
N PRO A 98 -1.19 3.21 3.88
CA PRO A 98 -1.65 3.59 5.21
C PRO A 98 -2.94 2.87 5.58
N ALA A 99 -2.98 2.24 6.76
CA ALA A 99 -4.17 1.53 7.23
C ALA A 99 -5.43 2.42 7.23
N GLN A 100 -5.27 3.72 7.52
CA GLN A 100 -6.34 4.71 7.48
C GLN A 100 -6.85 5.01 6.07
N LEU A 101 -6.02 4.86 5.03
CA LEU A 101 -6.47 4.96 3.63
C LEU A 101 -7.40 3.79 3.29
N LEU A 102 -7.06 2.58 3.71
CA LEU A 102 -7.84 1.37 3.44
C LEU A 102 -9.26 1.40 4.07
N THR A 103 -9.46 2.21 5.11
CA THR A 103 -10.78 2.43 5.72
C THR A 103 -11.62 3.49 5.01
N GLN A 104 -11.02 4.31 4.14
CA GLN A 104 -11.76 5.31 3.37
C GLN A 104 -12.70 4.66 2.35
N PRO A 105 -13.80 5.35 1.98
CA PRO A 105 -14.63 4.92 0.87
C PRO A 105 -13.86 4.93 -0.46
N SER A 106 -14.25 4.03 -1.36
CA SER A 106 -13.74 4.01 -2.74
C SER A 106 -14.23 5.25 -3.50
N GLY A 107 -13.40 5.79 -4.38
CA GLY A 107 -13.69 7.00 -5.16
C GLY A 107 -13.53 8.31 -4.39
N LEU A 108 -13.02 8.26 -3.15
CA LEU A 108 -12.78 9.48 -2.39
C LEU A 108 -11.62 10.28 -3.00
N VAL A 109 -11.89 11.57 -3.25
CA VAL A 109 -10.87 12.58 -3.54
C VAL A 109 -10.32 13.12 -2.22
N ILE A 110 -9.01 13.08 -2.03
CA ILE A 110 -8.32 13.52 -0.81
C ILE A 110 -7.42 14.70 -1.15
N GLY A 111 -7.69 15.86 -0.54
CA GLY A 111 -7.07 17.13 -0.92
C GLY A 111 -7.79 17.78 -2.10
N SER A 112 -7.05 18.41 -3.00
CA SER A 112 -7.57 19.13 -4.16
C SER A 112 -6.70 18.88 -5.42
N PRO A 113 -6.61 17.64 -5.92
CA PRO A 113 -5.77 17.31 -7.09
C PRO A 113 -6.16 18.07 -8.37
N ASP A 114 -7.42 18.49 -8.49
CA ASP A 114 -7.91 19.29 -9.62
C ASP A 114 -7.73 20.81 -9.42
N PHE A 115 -7.15 21.26 -8.30
CA PHE A 115 -6.91 22.68 -8.05
C PHE A 115 -5.63 23.13 -8.76
N ALA A 116 -5.75 24.19 -9.57
CA ALA A 116 -4.67 24.75 -10.38
C ALA A 116 -4.00 23.73 -11.33
N ASP A 117 -4.80 22.79 -11.86
CA ASP A 117 -4.43 21.85 -12.92
C ASP A 117 -3.23 20.92 -12.62
N GLY A 118 -2.80 20.87 -11.36
CA GLY A 118 -1.60 20.16 -10.91
C GLY A 118 -1.68 18.63 -10.98
N GLY A 119 -2.91 18.10 -11.01
CA GLY A 119 -3.21 16.69 -11.05
C GLY A 119 -2.97 15.99 -9.70
N GLY A 120 -2.94 14.66 -9.72
CA GLY A 120 -2.98 13.85 -8.51
C GLY A 120 -2.22 12.55 -8.63
N TYR A 121 -2.13 11.84 -7.50
CA TYR A 121 -1.87 10.41 -7.50
C TYR A 121 -3.17 9.64 -7.67
N TYR A 122 -3.12 8.58 -8.46
CA TYR A 122 -4.10 7.52 -8.45
C TYR A 122 -3.59 6.37 -7.60
N VAL A 123 -4.42 5.84 -6.71
CA VAL A 123 -4.10 4.64 -5.94
C VAL A 123 -5.32 3.75 -5.90
N GLU A 124 -5.14 2.47 -6.22
CA GLU A 124 -6.17 1.46 -6.14
C GLU A 124 -5.60 0.17 -5.56
N VAL A 125 -6.42 -0.53 -4.79
CA VAL A 125 -6.13 -1.86 -4.26
C VAL A 125 -7.22 -2.83 -4.67
N SER A 126 -6.83 -4.07 -4.94
CA SER A 126 -7.77 -5.18 -4.99
C SER A 126 -7.51 -6.16 -3.86
N THR A 127 -8.57 -6.55 -3.17
CA THR A 127 -8.52 -7.57 -2.11
C THR A 127 -9.65 -8.56 -2.33
N LYS A 128 -9.31 -9.82 -2.63
CA LYS A 128 -10.29 -10.88 -2.93
C LYS A 128 -11.26 -10.47 -4.05
N GLY A 129 -10.75 -9.75 -5.05
CA GLY A 129 -11.54 -9.23 -6.17
C GLY A 129 -12.35 -7.96 -5.89
N GLU A 130 -12.44 -7.48 -4.65
CA GLU A 130 -13.04 -6.17 -4.35
C GLU A 130 -12.03 -5.05 -4.61
N ARG A 131 -12.44 -3.99 -5.32
CA ARG A 131 -11.58 -2.86 -5.68
C ARG A 131 -11.94 -1.62 -4.86
N LYS A 132 -10.92 -0.95 -4.31
CA LYS A 132 -11.05 0.40 -3.75
C LYS A 132 -10.02 1.31 -4.39
N PHE A 133 -10.41 2.54 -4.73
CA PHE A 133 -9.49 3.52 -5.31
C PHE A 133 -9.66 4.90 -4.69
N TRP A 134 -8.65 5.75 -4.88
CA TRP A 134 -8.56 7.10 -4.37
C TRP A 134 -7.83 8.01 -5.36
N LEU A 135 -8.26 9.26 -5.40
CA LEU A 135 -7.56 10.34 -6.08
C LEU A 135 -6.96 11.23 -5.00
N ILE A 136 -5.64 11.34 -4.97
CA ILE A 136 -4.91 11.96 -3.86
C ILE A 136 -4.13 13.16 -4.41
N ASP A 137 -4.28 14.31 -3.77
CA ASP A 137 -3.50 15.50 -4.11
C ASP A 137 -1.99 15.26 -3.95
N ARG A 138 -1.17 15.91 -4.77
CA ARG A 138 0.30 15.85 -4.68
C ARG A 138 0.86 16.87 -3.70
N GLN A 139 0.14 17.96 -3.44
CA GLN A 139 0.54 18.99 -2.50
C GLN A 139 0.32 18.51 -1.06
N LYS A 140 1.40 18.17 -0.35
CA LYS A 140 1.36 17.72 1.06
C LYS A 140 0.56 18.64 1.99
N GLY A 141 0.56 19.96 1.74
CA GLY A 141 -0.23 20.92 2.52
C GLY A 141 -1.75 20.70 2.45
N ASN A 142 -2.24 20.04 1.40
CA ASN A 142 -3.65 19.70 1.20
C ASN A 142 -3.98 18.28 1.70
N LEU A 143 -2.97 17.51 2.10
CA LEU A 143 -3.13 16.13 2.55
C LEU A 143 -3.20 16.04 4.08
N PRO A 144 -4.02 15.12 4.62
CA PRO A 144 -3.93 14.76 6.04
C PRO A 144 -2.56 14.14 6.34
N THR A 145 -2.01 14.39 7.53
CA THR A 145 -0.64 13.99 7.91
C THR A 145 -0.35 12.51 7.72
N TYR A 146 -1.35 11.63 7.89
CA TYR A 146 -1.19 10.18 7.74
C TYR A 146 -0.81 9.76 6.31
N LEU A 147 -1.05 10.61 5.30
CA LEU A 147 -0.69 10.36 3.90
C LEU A 147 0.67 10.92 3.51
N HIS A 148 1.30 11.80 4.29
CA HIS A 148 2.50 12.52 3.84
C HIS A 148 3.64 11.58 3.47
N ALA A 149 3.94 10.60 4.32
CA ALA A 149 5.00 9.62 4.04
C ALA A 149 4.68 8.74 2.83
N PHE A 150 3.41 8.39 2.64
CA PHE A 150 3.00 7.57 1.50
C PHE A 150 3.02 8.38 0.19
N ALA A 151 2.65 9.67 0.23
CA ALA A 151 2.76 10.56 -0.91
C ALA A 151 4.23 10.76 -1.34
N ASP A 152 5.15 10.87 -0.38
CA ASP A 152 6.59 10.95 -0.66
C ASP A 152 7.11 9.65 -1.31
N GLU A 153 6.63 8.50 -0.84
CA GLU A 153 6.98 7.21 -1.44
C GLU A 153 6.42 7.07 -2.85
N LEU A 154 5.16 7.44 -3.10
CA LEU A 154 4.57 7.44 -4.44
C LEU A 154 5.38 8.28 -5.41
N ASP A 155 5.70 9.52 -5.05
CA ASP A 155 6.51 10.43 -5.88
C ASP A 155 7.86 9.81 -6.22
N ALA A 156 8.57 9.27 -5.22
CA ALA A 156 9.88 8.65 -5.40
C ALA A 156 9.82 7.40 -6.29
N LYS A 157 8.81 6.55 -6.13
CA LYS A 157 8.65 5.33 -6.94
C LYS A 157 8.25 5.60 -8.36
N ILE A 158 7.31 6.52 -8.59
CA ILE A 158 6.89 6.86 -9.95
C ILE A 158 8.05 7.53 -10.69
N THR A 159 8.76 8.46 -10.04
CA THR A 159 9.95 9.10 -10.60
C THR A 159 11.05 8.10 -10.98
N SER A 160 11.25 7.03 -10.20
CA SER A 160 12.30 6.05 -10.50
C SER A 160 11.97 5.11 -11.67
N LEU A 161 10.72 5.11 -12.13
CA LEU A 161 10.24 4.27 -13.22
C LEU A 161 10.32 4.95 -14.60
N GLN A 162 10.53 6.26 -14.64
CA GLN A 162 10.80 7.07 -15.85
C GLN A 162 12.26 6.93 -16.30
#